data_AF-A0A1S3BHT4-F1
#
_entry.id   AF-A0A1S3BHT4-F1
#
_cell.length_a   1.000
_cell.length_b   1.000
_cell.length_c   1.000
_cell.angle_alpha   90.00
_cell.angle_beta   90.00
_cell.angle_gamma   90.00
#
_symmetry.space_group_name_H-M   'P 1'
#
loop_
_entity.id
_entity.type
_entity.pdbx_description
1 polymer ?
#
loop_
_entity_poly.entity_id
_entity_poly.type
_entity_poly.pdbx_seq_one_letter_code
_entity_poly.pdbx_strand_id
1 'polypeptide(L)'
;MNSSLRLFPSCSCSYQLPTNPKPTTLYFINNPTHFLHLKRPKRKQLLASCTSYEVGGGYPEEEFDMQDTRRPIKEVKPKMDTSEYEALLKGGDQVTSVLEEMIVLLEDTNIDETSEEIALQLAAQGVIGKRVDEMESGFMMALDYMIQTAEKDQDDKRKAILEVVKETVLSHLTKKCPPHVQVVGLLCRTPLKESRHELLRRVAAGGGVFKSKNGTKVHIPGANLNDIANQADDLIETMETRPIVPDRKLLARLVLIREEARNMMGGGILDERNDRGLSTLPESEVNFLTKLVALKPGNVVQEMIRNVMLGKDEGADNSGDNEEGTAGGRRDSRGIGGRESVSGRKPLPVRPGMFLETVSKVLGGIYAGSESGVTAQHLEWVHQKTLHILEEIAF
;
A
#
# COMPACT_ATOMS: atom_id res chain seq x y z
N MET A 1 23.19 80.73 -22.47
CA MET A 1 22.86 79.84 -21.33
C MET A 1 24.06 78.93 -21.12
N ASN A 2 24.74 79.14 -19.98
CA ASN A 2 26.06 78.65 -19.55
C ASN A 2 26.37 77.19 -19.98
N SER A 3 27.49 76.88 -20.67
CA SER A 3 28.91 76.83 -20.23
C SER A 3 29.11 75.84 -19.07
N SER A 4 29.99 74.82 -19.05
CA SER A 4 31.29 74.49 -19.66
C SER A 4 31.51 72.96 -19.51
N LEU A 5 32.03 72.18 -20.48
CA LEU A 5 33.45 71.88 -20.80
C LEU A 5 34.34 71.28 -19.68
N ARG A 6 34.88 70.07 -19.99
CA ARG A 6 36.25 69.52 -19.69
C ARG A 6 36.48 69.02 -18.24
N LEU A 7 37.24 67.96 -17.90
CA LEU A 7 38.42 67.24 -18.45
C LEU A 7 38.55 65.83 -17.79
N PHE A 8 39.12 64.84 -18.50
CA PHE A 8 39.91 63.72 -17.95
C PHE A 8 41.37 64.20 -17.71
N PRO A 9 42.22 63.63 -16.80
CA PRO A 9 42.79 62.26 -16.96
C PRO A 9 43.37 61.48 -15.72
N SER A 10 43.58 60.18 -15.96
CA SER A 10 44.72 59.28 -15.61
C SER A 10 45.01 58.69 -14.20
N CYS A 11 45.28 57.36 -14.25
CA CYS A 11 46.20 56.51 -13.45
C CYS A 11 45.79 56.08 -12.01
N SER A 12 45.95 54.84 -11.52
CA SER A 12 46.83 53.70 -11.89
C SER A 12 46.25 52.33 -11.48
N CYS A 13 46.77 51.25 -12.08
CA CYS A 13 46.50 49.83 -11.84
C CYS A 13 46.37 49.36 -10.38
N SER A 14 45.54 48.33 -10.14
CA SER A 14 45.90 47.10 -9.40
C SER A 14 44.81 46.04 -9.57
N TYR A 15 45.20 44.83 -9.98
CA TYR A 15 44.39 43.62 -10.03
C TYR A 15 43.83 43.26 -8.64
N GLN A 16 42.58 42.81 -8.56
CA GLN A 16 42.17 41.76 -7.61
C GLN A 16 40.77 41.18 -7.94
N LEU A 17 40.76 39.85 -8.02
CA LEU A 17 39.60 38.95 -8.16
C LEU A 17 38.61 39.16 -6.99
N PRO A 18 37.28 39.22 -7.21
CA PRO A 18 36.32 39.01 -6.13
C PRO A 18 36.14 37.51 -5.89
N THR A 19 36.58 37.12 -4.69
CA THR A 19 36.43 35.83 -4.03
C THR A 19 34.99 35.37 -3.87
N ASN A 20 34.80 34.03 -3.95
CA ASN A 20 33.61 33.27 -3.55
C ASN A 20 32.81 33.90 -2.39
N PRO A 21 31.47 34.04 -2.50
CA PRO A 21 30.64 34.18 -1.32
C PRO A 21 30.62 32.85 -0.55
N LYS A 22 31.00 32.92 0.72
CA LYS A 22 31.00 31.81 1.68
C LYS A 22 29.56 31.29 1.89
N PRO A 23 29.38 29.99 2.15
CA PRO A 23 28.09 29.40 2.44
C PRO A 23 27.56 29.92 3.80
N THR A 24 26.33 30.43 3.77
CA THR A 24 25.56 30.77 4.97
C THR A 24 25.38 29.50 5.80
N THR A 25 26.04 29.48 6.94
CA THR A 25 25.92 28.46 7.97
C THR A 25 24.49 28.49 8.51
N LEU A 26 23.66 27.53 8.10
CA LEU A 26 22.38 27.28 8.77
C LEU A 26 22.71 26.78 10.17
N TYR A 27 22.44 27.63 11.16
CA TYR A 27 22.47 27.27 12.55
C TYR A 27 21.41 26.19 12.78
N PHE A 28 21.88 24.94 12.85
CA PHE A 28 21.20 23.88 13.58
C PHE A 28 20.82 24.44 14.95
N ILE A 29 19.53 24.40 15.28
CA ILE A 29 19.01 24.74 16.61
C ILE A 29 19.53 23.67 17.58
N ASN A 30 20.75 23.89 18.06
CA ASN A 30 21.27 23.31 19.28
C ASN A 30 20.92 24.28 20.41
N ASN A 31 19.72 24.14 20.98
CA ASN A 31 19.52 24.49 22.39
C ASN A 31 18.29 23.79 22.99
N PRO A 32 18.50 22.80 23.88
CA PRO A 32 17.43 22.15 24.62
C PRO A 32 17.25 22.90 25.94
N THR A 33 16.70 24.10 25.92
CA THR A 33 16.33 24.80 27.15
C THR A 33 15.09 25.62 26.87
N HIS A 34 13.95 25.01 27.16
CA HIS A 34 12.66 25.59 27.58
C HIS A 34 11.50 24.59 27.38
N PHE A 35 11.76 23.27 27.41
CA PHE A 35 10.73 22.30 27.79
C PHE A 35 10.57 22.34 29.31
N LEU A 36 9.59 23.10 29.79
CA LEU A 36 9.13 23.02 31.17
C LEU A 36 8.61 21.60 31.45
N HIS A 37 9.45 20.81 32.14
CA HIS A 37 9.07 19.86 33.19
C HIS A 37 7.70 19.16 33.08
N LEU A 38 7.43 18.39 32.01
CA LEU A 38 6.39 17.36 32.07
C LEU A 38 6.86 16.22 32.99
N LYS A 39 6.29 16.17 34.19
CA LYS A 39 6.53 15.09 35.15
C LYS A 39 5.78 13.83 34.71
N ARG A 40 6.46 12.70 34.93
CA ARG A 40 6.04 11.32 34.66
C ARG A 40 4.57 11.06 35.06
N PRO A 41 3.64 10.83 34.12
CA PRO A 41 2.31 10.34 34.48
C PRO A 41 2.42 8.86 34.85
N LYS A 42 1.86 8.50 36.01
CA LYS A 42 1.73 7.10 36.42
C LYS A 42 0.74 6.44 35.47
N ARG A 43 1.24 5.46 34.70
CA ARG A 43 0.49 4.55 33.83
C ARG A 43 -0.78 4.06 34.54
N LYS A 44 -1.93 4.61 34.16
CA LYS A 44 -3.24 3.97 34.31
C LYS A 44 -3.77 3.73 32.90
N GLN A 45 -3.88 2.47 32.55
CA GLN A 45 -4.51 2.01 31.32
C GLN A 45 -5.95 2.51 31.28
N LEU A 46 -6.21 3.51 30.44
CA LEU A 46 -7.54 3.85 29.96
C LEU A 46 -7.41 3.96 28.44
N LEU A 47 -7.77 2.86 27.77
CA LEU A 47 -7.90 2.77 26.32
C LEU A 47 -9.01 3.71 25.88
N ALA A 48 -8.66 4.95 25.54
CA ALA A 48 -9.46 5.78 24.65
C ALA A 48 -9.12 5.34 23.22
N SER A 49 -10.16 4.88 22.53
CA SER A 49 -10.09 4.18 21.26
C SER A 49 -9.77 5.13 20.10
N CYS A 50 -8.49 5.43 19.92
CA CYS A 50 -7.94 5.86 18.64
C CYS A 50 -7.70 4.59 17.81
N THR A 51 -8.40 4.48 16.67
CA THR A 51 -8.17 3.39 15.72
C THR A 51 -6.75 3.53 15.20
N SER A 52 -5.82 2.69 15.65
CA SER A 52 -4.48 2.65 15.10
C SER A 52 -4.58 2.49 13.59
N TYR A 53 -4.08 3.47 12.85
CA TYR A 53 -3.91 3.33 11.40
C TYR A 53 -2.66 2.48 11.19
N GLU A 54 -2.77 1.18 11.45
CA GLU A 54 -1.74 0.24 11.05
C GLU A 54 -1.78 0.12 9.52
N VAL A 55 -0.91 0.90 8.87
CA VAL A 55 -0.48 0.61 7.50
C VAL A 55 0.27 -0.71 7.58
N GLY A 56 -0.44 -1.79 7.23
CA GLY A 56 0.22 -3.01 6.77
C GLY A 56 1.08 -2.64 5.57
N GLY A 57 2.35 -2.44 5.85
CA GLY A 57 3.39 -2.00 4.91
C GLY A 57 4.75 -2.27 5.51
N GLY A 58 4.94 -3.46 6.09
CA GLY A 58 6.27 -3.99 6.36
C GLY A 58 6.87 -4.46 5.04
N TYR A 59 7.87 -3.74 4.54
CA TYR A 59 8.82 -4.29 3.57
C TYR A 59 9.63 -5.43 4.25
N PRO A 60 10.18 -6.40 3.48
CA PRO A 60 10.74 -7.61 4.05
C PRO A 60 11.91 -7.29 4.98
N GLU A 61 11.88 -7.89 6.18
CA GLU A 61 13.08 -8.11 6.97
C GLU A 61 13.98 -9.05 6.15
N GLU A 62 15.07 -8.52 5.61
CA GLU A 62 16.18 -9.36 5.17
C GLU A 62 16.73 -10.07 6.41
N GLU A 63 16.41 -11.35 6.55
CA GLU A 63 17.04 -12.26 7.50
C GLU A 63 18.55 -12.31 7.20
N PHE A 64 19.33 -11.50 7.93
CA PHE A 64 20.78 -11.63 7.97
C PHE A 64 21.14 -12.85 8.81
N ASP A 65 21.23 -13.99 8.13
CA ASP A 65 21.74 -15.23 8.72
C ASP A 65 23.24 -15.07 9.01
N MET A 66 23.62 -15.30 10.27
CA MET A 66 24.99 -15.19 10.75
C MET A 66 25.85 -16.33 10.21
N GLN A 67 26.67 -16.07 9.19
CA GLN A 67 27.92 -16.82 8.99
C GLN A 67 29.13 -15.89 8.86
N ASP A 68 29.98 -16.06 9.85
CA ASP A 68 31.26 -15.42 10.12
C ASP A 68 32.25 -15.64 8.96
N THR A 69 32.65 -14.58 8.24
CA THR A 69 34.01 -14.43 7.68
C THR A 69 34.29 -12.96 7.31
N ARG A 70 35.18 -12.34 8.10
CA ARG A 70 35.78 -11.00 7.97
C ARG A 70 36.10 -10.53 6.53
N ARG A 71 35.41 -9.49 6.03
CA ARG A 71 35.89 -8.55 4.97
C ARG A 71 35.28 -7.14 5.20
N PRO A 72 35.98 -6.04 4.87
CA PRO A 72 35.60 -4.69 5.27
C PRO A 72 34.37 -4.19 4.52
N ILE A 73 33.44 -3.62 5.29
CA ILE A 73 32.17 -3.03 4.86
C ILE A 73 32.45 -1.84 3.94
N LYS A 74 32.13 -1.97 2.64
CA LYS A 74 31.76 -0.81 1.82
C LYS A 74 30.30 -0.53 2.11
N GLU A 75 30.02 0.63 2.70
CA GLU A 75 28.66 1.18 2.79
C GLU A 75 28.09 1.33 1.37
N VAL A 76 27.26 0.38 0.95
CA VAL A 76 26.42 0.55 -0.24
C VAL A 76 25.19 1.32 0.20
N LYS A 77 25.31 2.65 0.28
CA LYS A 77 24.14 3.54 0.31
C LYS A 77 23.36 3.32 -0.98
N PRO A 78 22.05 3.02 -0.94
CA PRO A 78 21.24 3.05 -2.15
C PRO A 78 21.35 4.46 -2.75
N LYS A 79 21.72 4.54 -4.02
CA LYS A 79 21.80 5.79 -4.77
C LYS A 79 20.36 6.29 -4.97
N MET A 80 19.85 7.09 -4.03
CA MET A 80 18.63 7.86 -4.28
C MET A 80 18.86 8.77 -5.48
N ASP A 81 17.86 8.86 -6.36
CA ASP A 81 17.92 9.78 -7.48
C ASP A 81 17.88 11.23 -6.99
N THR A 82 18.47 12.16 -7.75
CA THR A 82 18.61 13.57 -7.34
C THR A 82 17.24 14.22 -7.12
N SER A 83 16.24 13.82 -7.92
CA SER A 83 14.86 14.28 -7.79
C SER A 83 14.14 13.75 -6.55
N GLU A 84 14.39 12.49 -6.17
CA GLU A 84 13.79 11.90 -4.96
C GLU A 84 14.37 12.55 -3.70
N TYR A 85 15.68 12.84 -3.73
CA TYR A 85 16.34 13.55 -2.65
C TYR A 85 15.82 14.99 -2.48
N GLU A 86 15.62 15.72 -3.58
CA GLU A 86 15.04 17.06 -3.53
C GLU A 86 13.60 17.05 -3.01
N ALA A 87 12.78 16.08 -3.46
CA ALA A 87 11.41 15.91 -2.97
C ALA A 87 11.37 15.57 -1.47
N LEU A 88 12.33 14.76 -0.99
CA LEU A 88 12.46 14.45 0.44
C LEU A 88 12.76 15.71 1.26
N LEU A 89 13.69 16.55 0.80
CA LEU A 89 14.05 17.79 1.50
C LEU A 89 12.89 18.77 1.56
N LYS A 90 12.21 19.01 0.42
CA LYS A 90 11.01 19.85 0.36
C LYS A 90 9.90 19.31 1.25
N GLY A 91 9.68 18.00 1.24
CA GLY A 91 8.75 17.33 2.15
C GLY A 91 9.12 17.54 3.62
N GLY A 92 10.40 17.50 3.96
CA GLY A 92 10.91 17.75 5.31
C GLY A 92 10.66 19.18 5.78
N ASP A 93 10.83 20.17 4.89
CA ASP A 93 10.49 21.56 5.17
C ASP A 93 8.98 21.71 5.42
N GLN A 94 8.14 21.03 4.65
CA GLN A 94 6.69 20.99 4.86
C GLN A 94 6.30 20.35 6.21
N VAL A 95 6.94 19.23 6.60
CA VAL A 95 6.72 18.61 7.93
C VAL A 95 7.15 19.54 9.05
N THR A 96 8.29 20.21 8.91
CA THR A 96 8.77 21.17 9.92
C THR A 96 7.79 22.33 10.08
N SER A 97 7.35 22.93 8.98
CA SER A 97 6.33 23.99 8.98
C SER A 97 5.02 23.52 9.62
N VAL A 98 4.65 22.25 9.44
CA VAL A 98 3.46 21.69 10.08
C VAL A 98 3.57 21.70 11.59
N LEU A 99 4.70 21.23 12.10
CA LEU A 99 4.96 21.13 13.53
C LEU A 99 5.09 22.51 14.17
N GLU A 100 5.73 23.47 13.50
CA GLU A 100 5.86 24.85 13.97
C GLU A 100 4.49 25.53 14.15
N GLU A 101 3.59 25.43 13.17
CA GLU A 101 2.25 26.02 13.31
C GLU A 101 1.41 25.29 14.37
N MET A 102 1.59 23.97 14.53
CA MET A 102 0.97 23.23 15.64
C MET A 102 1.45 23.73 17.00
N ILE A 103 2.74 24.04 17.16
CA ILE A 103 3.30 24.61 18.40
C ILE A 103 2.61 25.94 18.71
N VAL A 104 2.50 26.84 17.74
CA VAL A 104 1.83 28.14 17.93
C VAL A 104 0.38 27.97 18.40
N LEU A 105 -0.38 27.04 17.80
CA LEU A 105 -1.76 26.77 18.22
C LEU A 105 -1.86 26.20 19.63
N LEU A 106 -0.89 25.38 20.04
CA LEU A 106 -0.89 24.75 21.36
C LEU A 106 -0.41 25.72 22.46
N GLU A 107 0.51 26.63 22.15
CA GLU A 107 1.01 27.67 23.07
C GLU A 107 -0.10 28.65 23.49
N ASP A 108 -1.04 28.94 22.59
CA ASP A 108 -2.18 29.82 22.85
C ASP A 108 -3.28 29.14 23.71
N THR A 109 -3.22 27.81 23.86
CA THR A 109 -4.20 27.04 24.64
C THR A 109 -3.68 26.72 26.05
N ASN A 110 -4.44 27.08 27.08
CA ASN A 110 -4.21 26.59 28.44
C ASN A 110 -4.63 25.11 28.53
N ILE A 111 -3.70 24.21 28.21
CA ILE A 111 -3.93 22.76 28.19
C ILE A 111 -3.70 22.18 29.59
N ASP A 112 -4.67 21.42 30.09
CA ASP A 112 -4.53 20.55 31.27
C ASP A 112 -3.90 19.20 30.89
N GLU A 113 -3.15 18.56 31.81
CA GLU A 113 -2.44 17.28 31.56
C GLU A 113 -3.35 16.17 30.99
N THR A 114 -4.66 16.22 31.25
CA THR A 114 -5.65 15.26 30.74
C THR A 114 -6.14 15.53 29.32
N SER A 115 -5.91 16.72 28.77
CA SER A 115 -6.37 17.11 27.43
C SER A 115 -5.25 17.24 26.41
N GLU A 116 -3.99 16.98 26.78
CA GLU A 116 -2.82 17.11 25.88
C GLU A 116 -2.97 16.31 24.58
N GLU A 117 -3.38 15.05 24.67
CA GLU A 117 -3.56 14.19 23.49
C GLU A 117 -4.68 14.71 22.57
N ILE A 118 -5.79 15.17 23.17
CA ILE A 118 -6.93 15.72 22.42
C ILE A 118 -6.56 17.05 21.79
N ALA A 119 -5.83 17.91 22.51
CA ALA A 119 -5.34 19.18 22.01
C ALA A 119 -4.38 18.98 20.83
N LEU A 120 -3.47 18.01 20.93
CA LEU A 120 -2.55 17.65 19.84
C LEU A 120 -3.32 17.21 18.59
N GLN A 121 -4.32 16.33 18.75
CA GLN A 121 -5.16 15.89 17.63
C GLN A 121 -5.93 17.04 16.99
N LEU A 122 -6.51 17.93 17.80
CA LEU A 122 -7.25 19.10 17.32
C LEU A 122 -6.33 20.09 16.60
N ALA A 123 -5.14 20.34 17.13
CA ALA A 123 -4.13 21.16 16.48
C ALA A 123 -3.74 20.53 15.13
N ALA A 124 -3.35 19.26 15.11
CA ALA A 124 -3.00 18.54 13.89
C ALA A 124 -4.13 18.65 12.84
N GLN A 125 -5.37 18.38 13.23
CA GLN A 125 -6.53 18.48 12.34
C GLN A 125 -6.74 19.90 11.82
N GLY A 126 -6.61 20.90 12.70
CA GLY A 126 -6.74 22.31 12.36
C GLY A 126 -5.70 22.76 11.35
N VAL A 127 -4.45 22.32 11.49
CA VAL A 127 -3.39 22.74 10.59
C VAL A 127 -3.36 21.95 9.29
N ILE A 128 -3.42 20.62 9.37
CA ILE A 128 -3.43 19.76 8.17
C ILE A 128 -4.66 20.06 7.30
N GLY A 129 -5.82 20.29 7.91
CA GLY A 129 -7.05 20.61 7.18
C GLY A 129 -6.94 21.84 6.27
N LYS A 130 -6.08 22.82 6.60
CA LYS A 130 -5.87 24.03 5.80
C LYS A 130 -5.04 23.79 4.54
N ARG A 131 -4.06 22.89 4.61
CA ARG A 131 -3.00 22.76 3.60
C ARG A 131 -2.85 21.39 2.96
N VAL A 132 -3.68 20.40 3.33
CA VAL A 132 -3.56 19.03 2.81
C VAL A 132 -3.63 18.95 1.28
N ASP A 133 -4.33 19.89 0.63
CA ASP A 133 -4.42 19.96 -0.83
C ASP A 133 -3.18 20.57 -1.49
N GLU A 134 -2.37 21.30 -0.72
CA GLU A 134 -1.15 21.98 -1.16
C GLU A 134 0.10 21.16 -0.81
N MET A 135 -0.06 20.04 -0.09
CA MET A 135 1.04 19.16 0.29
C MET A 135 1.63 18.46 -0.93
N GLU A 136 2.96 18.43 -1.02
CA GLU A 136 3.66 17.80 -2.13
C GLU A 136 3.83 16.30 -1.89
N SER A 137 4.11 15.53 -2.95
CA SER A 137 4.32 14.07 -2.88
C SER A 137 5.49 13.69 -1.96
N GLY A 138 6.45 14.59 -1.75
CA GLY A 138 7.57 14.40 -0.84
C GLY A 138 7.19 14.43 0.65
N PHE A 139 6.05 15.02 1.01
CA PHE A 139 5.63 15.18 2.40
C PHE A 139 5.52 13.85 3.16
N MET A 140 4.75 12.90 2.62
CA MET A 140 4.55 11.60 3.28
C MET A 140 5.85 10.81 3.39
N MET A 141 6.70 10.88 2.35
CA MET A 141 8.01 10.24 2.35
C MET A 141 8.92 10.82 3.44
N ALA A 142 8.94 12.14 3.59
CA ALA A 142 9.71 12.81 4.64
C ALA A 142 9.17 12.47 6.04
N LEU A 143 7.84 12.45 6.20
CA LEU A 143 7.20 12.09 7.45
C LEU A 143 7.54 10.65 7.87
N ASP A 144 7.48 9.69 6.95
CA ASP A 144 7.88 8.30 7.19
C ASP A 144 9.36 8.19 7.54
N TYR A 145 10.23 8.92 6.84
CA TYR A 145 11.66 8.98 7.17
C TYR A 145 11.92 9.53 8.57
N MET A 146 11.20 10.59 8.97
CA MET A 146 11.31 11.18 10.32
C MET A 146 10.79 10.22 11.41
N ILE A 147 9.72 9.47 11.15
CA ILE A 147 9.20 8.43 12.06
C ILE A 147 10.26 7.33 12.25
N GLN A 148 10.82 6.81 11.15
CA GLN A 148 11.89 5.81 11.20
C GLN A 148 13.13 6.32 11.95
N THR A 149 13.46 7.60 11.79
CA THR A 149 14.56 8.23 12.51
C THR A 149 14.25 8.34 14.01
N ALA A 150 13.01 8.71 14.38
CA ALA A 150 12.55 8.70 15.78
C ALA A 150 12.64 7.31 16.44
N GLU A 151 12.29 6.26 15.69
CA GLU A 151 12.42 4.88 16.16
C GLU A 151 13.87 4.46 16.36
N LYS A 152 14.77 4.80 15.43
CA LYS A 152 16.21 4.53 15.56
C LYS A 152 16.84 5.26 16.75
N ASP A 153 16.41 6.49 17.00
CA ASP A 153 16.89 7.31 18.12
C ASP A 153 16.23 6.93 19.47
N GLN A 154 15.29 5.98 19.48
CA GLN A 154 14.48 5.59 20.64
C GLN A 154 13.73 6.78 21.28
N ASP A 155 13.30 7.74 20.46
CA ASP A 155 12.50 8.89 20.90
C ASP A 155 11.00 8.61 20.69
N ASP A 156 10.42 7.87 21.64
CA ASP A 156 9.01 7.49 21.64
C ASP A 156 8.05 8.69 21.55
N LYS A 157 8.44 9.84 22.11
CA LYS A 157 7.60 11.05 22.11
C LYS A 157 7.55 11.66 20.71
N ARG A 158 8.72 11.82 20.08
CA ARG A 158 8.81 12.31 18.70
C ARG A 158 8.06 11.39 17.74
N LYS A 159 8.23 10.07 17.92
CA LYS A 159 7.51 9.06 17.14
C LYS A 159 5.99 9.24 17.27
N ALA A 160 5.46 9.29 18.48
CA ALA A 160 4.02 9.42 18.72
C ALA A 160 3.42 10.70 18.09
N ILE A 161 4.10 11.84 18.17
CA ILE A 161 3.62 13.10 17.56
C ILE A 161 3.57 12.99 16.03
N LEU A 162 4.63 12.44 15.41
CA LEU A 162 4.70 12.26 13.96
C LEU A 162 3.66 11.24 13.47
N GLU A 163 3.39 10.20 14.25
CA GLU A 163 2.31 9.24 13.97
C GLU A 163 0.94 9.93 13.99
N VAL A 164 0.64 10.79 14.98
CA VAL A 164 -0.61 11.57 14.99
C VAL A 164 -0.75 12.45 13.75
N VAL A 165 0.33 13.12 13.32
CA VAL A 165 0.34 13.90 12.07
C VAL A 165 0.04 13.02 10.87
N LYS A 166 0.71 11.86 10.77
CA LYS A 166 0.52 10.89 9.69
C LYS A 166 -0.92 10.38 9.62
N GLU A 167 -1.47 9.98 10.76
CA GLU A 167 -2.86 9.52 10.88
C GLU A 167 -3.85 10.61 10.48
N THR A 168 -3.59 11.85 10.88
CA THR A 168 -4.46 13.00 10.58
C THR A 168 -4.48 13.31 9.08
N VAL A 169 -3.31 13.30 8.42
CA VAL A 169 -3.22 13.47 6.96
C VAL A 169 -4.00 12.37 6.23
N LEU A 170 -3.78 11.11 6.62
CA LEU A 170 -4.45 9.97 5.97
C LEU A 170 -5.96 9.97 6.21
N SER A 171 -6.41 10.42 7.38
CA SER A 171 -7.83 10.63 7.70
C SER A 171 -8.45 11.72 6.81
N HIS A 172 -7.75 12.85 6.63
CA HIS A 172 -8.21 13.92 5.74
C HIS A 172 -8.30 13.48 4.27
N LEU A 173 -7.28 12.78 3.78
CA LEU A 173 -7.29 12.25 2.41
C LEU A 173 -8.43 11.25 2.22
N THR A 174 -8.61 10.33 3.18
CA THR A 174 -9.70 9.33 3.12
C THR A 174 -11.07 10.00 3.07
N LYS A 175 -11.32 11.06 3.87
CA LYS A 175 -12.60 11.79 3.87
C LYS A 175 -12.92 12.47 2.53
N LYS A 176 -11.89 12.82 1.75
CA LYS A 176 -12.05 13.45 0.42
C LYS A 176 -12.27 12.44 -0.71
N CYS A 177 -11.95 11.17 -0.49
CA CYS A 177 -12.17 10.14 -1.50
C CYS A 177 -13.66 9.95 -1.80
N PRO A 178 -14.05 9.50 -3.00
CA PRO A 178 -15.41 9.09 -3.30
C PRO A 178 -15.94 8.00 -2.34
N PRO A 179 -17.26 7.91 -2.10
CA PRO A 179 -17.85 6.94 -1.17
C PRO A 179 -17.41 5.49 -1.37
N HIS A 180 -17.36 5.01 -2.61
CA HIS A 180 -16.95 3.63 -2.92
C HIS A 180 -15.49 3.35 -2.53
N VAL A 181 -14.57 4.31 -2.75
CA VAL A 181 -13.16 4.20 -2.33
C VAL A 181 -13.04 4.13 -0.80
N GLN A 182 -13.78 4.97 -0.08
CA GLN A 182 -13.80 4.95 1.39
C GLN A 182 -14.27 3.60 1.92
N VAL A 183 -15.32 3.03 1.31
CA VAL A 183 -15.90 1.74 1.69
C VAL A 183 -14.92 0.60 1.44
N VAL A 184 -14.24 0.56 0.30
CA VAL A 184 -13.19 -0.46 0.03
C VAL A 184 -12.11 -0.42 1.11
N GLY A 185 -11.63 0.78 1.46
CA GLY A 185 -10.65 0.95 2.54
C GLY A 185 -11.15 0.46 3.90
N LEU A 186 -12.44 0.64 4.21
CA LEU A 186 -13.04 0.15 5.46
C LEU A 186 -13.21 -1.39 5.45
N LEU A 187 -13.59 -1.96 4.31
CA LEU A 187 -13.72 -3.41 4.14
C LEU A 187 -12.39 -4.14 4.27
N CYS A 188 -11.29 -3.56 3.74
CA CYS A 188 -9.94 -4.11 3.92
C CYS A 188 -9.51 -4.20 5.39
N ARG A 189 -10.12 -3.43 6.29
CA ARG A 189 -9.86 -3.44 7.74
C ARG A 189 -10.84 -4.31 8.52
N THR A 190 -11.78 -4.97 7.84
CA THR A 190 -12.85 -5.76 8.47
C THR A 190 -12.58 -7.26 8.27
N PRO A 191 -11.98 -7.95 9.27
CA PRO A 191 -11.50 -9.32 9.08
C PRO A 191 -12.61 -10.36 8.99
N LEU A 192 -13.75 -10.14 9.64
CA LEU A 192 -14.83 -11.11 9.59
C LEU A 192 -15.72 -10.91 8.38
N LYS A 193 -15.91 -12.01 7.63
CA LYS A 193 -16.90 -12.12 6.56
C LYS A 193 -18.28 -11.57 6.93
N GLU A 194 -18.87 -12.04 8.03
CA GLU A 194 -20.20 -11.57 8.46
C GLU A 194 -20.25 -10.07 8.74
N SER A 195 -19.16 -9.51 9.30
CA SER A 195 -19.05 -8.07 9.52
C SER A 195 -18.92 -7.30 8.21
N ARG A 196 -18.18 -7.83 7.22
CA ARG A 196 -18.10 -7.25 5.86
C ARG A 196 -19.44 -7.27 5.16
N HIS A 197 -20.19 -8.37 5.23
CA HIS A 197 -21.52 -8.47 4.62
C HIS A 197 -22.51 -7.49 5.26
N GLU A 198 -22.49 -7.40 6.59
CA GLU A 198 -23.31 -6.43 7.32
C GLU A 198 -22.94 -4.97 6.98
N LEU A 199 -21.66 -4.72 6.74
CA LEU A 199 -21.15 -3.43 6.27
C LEU A 199 -21.68 -3.12 4.86
N LEU A 200 -21.50 -4.04 3.91
CA LEU A 200 -21.98 -3.92 2.53
C LEU A 200 -23.50 -3.72 2.47
N ARG A 201 -24.27 -4.40 3.33
CA ARG A 201 -25.73 -4.19 3.44
C ARG A 201 -26.07 -2.76 3.85
N ARG A 202 -25.36 -2.19 4.83
CA ARG A 202 -25.56 -0.78 5.23
C ARG A 202 -25.19 0.18 4.12
N VAL A 203 -24.06 -0.06 3.45
CA VAL A 203 -23.59 0.78 2.34
C VAL A 203 -24.64 0.84 1.23
N ALA A 204 -25.16 -0.33 0.84
CA ALA A 204 -26.21 -0.44 -0.18
C ALA A 204 -27.54 0.21 0.26
N ALA A 205 -27.83 0.24 1.56
CA ALA A 205 -29.02 0.89 2.13
C ALA A 205 -28.88 2.42 2.30
N GLY A 206 -27.79 3.03 1.84
CA GLY A 206 -27.55 4.47 1.94
C GLY A 206 -26.59 4.90 3.06
N GLY A 207 -25.92 3.96 3.71
CA GLY A 207 -24.89 4.20 4.72
C GLY A 207 -25.41 4.21 6.16
N GLY A 208 -24.71 4.92 7.05
CA GLY A 208 -25.09 5.12 8.44
C GLY A 208 -24.02 4.68 9.45
N VAL A 209 -24.42 4.47 10.71
CA VAL A 209 -23.48 4.13 11.77
C VAL A 209 -23.24 2.62 11.84
N PHE A 210 -21.99 2.21 11.70
CA PHE A 210 -21.53 0.85 11.86
C PHE A 210 -20.77 0.70 13.16
N LYS A 211 -21.13 -0.32 13.95
CA LYS A 211 -20.41 -0.65 15.17
C LYS A 211 -19.41 -1.74 14.82
N SER A 212 -18.12 -1.39 14.89
CA SER A 212 -17.07 -2.41 14.85
C SER A 212 -17.13 -3.26 16.13
N LYS A 213 -16.52 -4.44 16.08
CA LYS A 213 -16.44 -5.37 17.22
C LYS A 213 -15.88 -4.73 18.49
N ASN A 214 -15.00 -3.73 18.33
CA ASN A 214 -14.38 -3.01 19.44
C ASN A 214 -15.30 -1.94 20.06
N GLY A 215 -16.57 -1.88 19.65
CA GLY A 215 -17.54 -0.88 20.11
C GLY A 215 -17.40 0.49 19.43
N THR A 216 -16.34 0.70 18.64
CA THR A 216 -16.11 1.92 17.87
C THR A 216 -17.21 2.11 16.83
N LYS A 217 -17.86 3.28 16.87
CA LYS A 217 -18.87 3.69 15.89
C LYS A 217 -18.18 4.39 14.74
N VAL A 218 -18.27 3.83 13.54
CA VAL A 218 -17.75 4.43 12.30
C VAL A 218 -18.93 4.86 11.45
N HIS A 219 -18.89 6.09 10.93
CA HIS A 219 -19.87 6.55 9.95
C HIS A 219 -19.50 6.00 8.57
N ILE A 220 -20.45 5.35 7.93
CA ILE A 220 -20.27 4.69 6.64
C ILE A 220 -21.03 5.49 5.58
N PRO A 221 -20.37 5.88 4.48
CA PRO A 221 -21.05 6.52 3.36
C PRO A 221 -21.87 5.51 2.56
N GLY A 222 -22.97 5.96 1.96
CA GLY A 222 -23.73 5.14 1.00
C GLY A 222 -23.00 5.05 -0.35
N ALA A 223 -22.98 3.87 -0.96
CA ALA A 223 -22.37 3.62 -2.27
C ALA A 223 -23.04 2.44 -2.98
N ASN A 224 -22.93 2.39 -4.30
CA ASN A 224 -23.44 1.28 -5.09
C ASN A 224 -22.49 0.07 -4.98
N LEU A 225 -23.04 -1.14 -4.80
CA LEU A 225 -22.26 -2.38 -4.76
C LEU A 225 -21.45 -2.61 -6.04
N ASN A 226 -21.98 -2.19 -7.19
CA ASN A 226 -21.29 -2.27 -8.48
C ASN A 226 -20.04 -1.37 -8.51
N ASP A 227 -20.16 -0.14 -8.01
CA ASP A 227 -19.02 0.80 -7.95
C ASP A 227 -17.94 0.29 -6.99
N ILE A 228 -18.33 -0.36 -5.89
CA ILE A 228 -17.40 -0.99 -4.94
C ILE A 228 -16.67 -2.17 -5.60
N ALA A 229 -17.41 -3.04 -6.30
CA ALA A 229 -16.83 -4.18 -7.01
C ALA A 229 -15.85 -3.71 -8.10
N ASN A 230 -16.23 -2.71 -8.90
CA ASN A 230 -15.38 -2.13 -9.94
C ASN A 230 -14.15 -1.46 -9.33
N GLN A 231 -14.31 -0.69 -8.26
CA GLN A 231 -13.18 -0.05 -7.58
C GLN A 231 -12.18 -1.08 -7.02
N ALA A 232 -12.67 -2.19 -6.48
CA ALA A 232 -11.81 -3.28 -6.04
C ALA A 232 -11.10 -3.95 -7.24
N ASP A 233 -11.81 -4.16 -8.35
CA ASP A 233 -11.25 -4.74 -9.57
C ASP A 233 -10.15 -3.87 -10.19
N ASP A 234 -10.33 -2.56 -10.26
CA ASP A 234 -9.32 -1.61 -10.76
C ASP A 234 -8.01 -1.68 -9.93
N LEU A 235 -8.14 -1.81 -8.60
CA LEU A 235 -7.00 -1.97 -7.70
C LEU A 235 -6.33 -3.33 -7.87
N ILE A 236 -7.11 -4.40 -8.03
CA ILE A 236 -6.61 -5.75 -8.32
C ILE A 236 -5.84 -5.73 -9.64
N GLU A 237 -6.39 -5.15 -10.70
CA GLU A 237 -5.71 -5.03 -11.99
C GLU A 237 -4.36 -4.32 -11.88
N THR A 238 -4.34 -3.21 -11.14
CA THR A 238 -3.11 -2.44 -10.90
C THR A 238 -2.05 -3.24 -10.13
N MET A 239 -2.46 -4.16 -9.26
CA MET A 239 -1.56 -5.03 -8.51
C MET A 239 -1.11 -6.25 -9.33
N GLU A 240 -2.00 -6.84 -10.11
CA GLU A 240 -1.78 -8.09 -10.86
C GLU A 240 -1.01 -7.89 -12.17
N THR A 241 -1.09 -6.70 -12.76
CA THR A 241 -0.29 -6.32 -13.93
C THR A 241 1.20 -6.18 -13.63
N ARG A 242 1.58 -6.09 -12.35
CA ARG A 242 2.98 -5.99 -11.92
C ARG A 242 3.67 -7.36 -12.01
N PRO A 243 4.97 -7.41 -12.38
CA PRO A 243 5.75 -8.64 -12.35
C PRO A 243 5.79 -9.30 -10.97
N ILE A 244 5.84 -8.49 -9.92
CA ILE A 244 5.84 -8.93 -8.52
C ILE A 244 4.68 -8.23 -7.80
N VAL A 245 3.87 -9.02 -7.09
CA VAL A 245 2.78 -8.48 -6.25
C VAL A 245 3.39 -7.89 -4.98
N PRO A 246 3.16 -6.60 -4.69
CA PRO A 246 3.80 -5.94 -3.55
C PRO A 246 3.25 -6.43 -2.20
N ASP A 247 1.93 -6.66 -2.09
CA ASP A 247 1.29 -7.15 -0.87
C ASP A 247 0.20 -8.17 -1.21
N ARG A 248 0.46 -9.44 -0.89
CA ARG A 248 -0.49 -10.55 -1.12
C ARG A 248 -1.66 -10.56 -0.15
N LYS A 249 -1.49 -10.05 1.07
CA LYS A 249 -2.60 -9.96 2.03
C LYS A 249 -3.60 -8.92 1.56
N LEU A 250 -3.12 -7.76 1.10
CA LEU A 250 -3.98 -6.74 0.51
C LEU A 250 -4.66 -7.24 -0.77
N LEU A 251 -3.94 -7.95 -1.65
CA LEU A 251 -4.54 -8.53 -2.85
C LEU A 251 -5.66 -9.51 -2.50
N ALA A 252 -5.43 -10.40 -1.54
CA ALA A 252 -6.45 -11.34 -1.07
C ALA A 252 -7.68 -10.61 -0.52
N ARG A 253 -7.50 -9.56 0.30
CA ARG A 253 -8.59 -8.73 0.81
C ARG A 253 -9.40 -8.09 -0.32
N LEU A 254 -8.74 -7.48 -1.29
CA LEU A 254 -9.41 -6.83 -2.42
C LEU A 254 -10.21 -7.83 -3.26
N VAL A 255 -9.65 -9.00 -3.54
CA VAL A 255 -10.34 -10.06 -4.26
C VAL A 255 -11.58 -10.53 -3.49
N LEU A 256 -11.47 -10.77 -2.19
CA LEU A 256 -12.62 -11.12 -1.36
C LEU A 256 -13.71 -10.03 -1.40
N ILE A 257 -13.33 -8.76 -1.29
CA ILE A 257 -14.26 -7.63 -1.34
C ILE A 257 -14.99 -7.58 -2.68
N ARG A 258 -14.27 -7.73 -3.79
CA ARG A 258 -14.85 -7.77 -5.13
C ARG A 258 -15.89 -8.88 -5.23
N GLU A 259 -15.54 -10.09 -4.82
CA GLU A 259 -16.41 -11.27 -4.92
C GLU A 259 -17.61 -11.19 -3.96
N GLU A 260 -17.44 -10.64 -2.76
CA GLU A 260 -18.56 -10.42 -1.83
C GLU A 260 -19.54 -9.36 -2.34
N ALA A 261 -19.03 -8.25 -2.87
CA ALA A 261 -19.87 -7.21 -3.47
C ALA A 261 -20.66 -7.76 -4.66
N ARG A 262 -20.02 -8.51 -5.57
CA ARG A 262 -20.67 -9.19 -6.71
C ARG A 262 -21.74 -10.17 -6.27
N ASN A 263 -21.44 -11.02 -5.29
CA ASN A 263 -22.41 -11.98 -4.75
C ASN A 263 -23.65 -11.31 -4.15
N MET A 264 -23.50 -10.15 -3.52
CA MET A 264 -24.62 -9.40 -2.95
C MET A 264 -25.51 -8.71 -3.99
N MET A 265 -25.07 -8.57 -5.24
CA MET A 265 -25.89 -7.99 -6.32
C MET A 265 -26.89 -8.99 -6.94
N GLY A 266 -26.86 -10.26 -6.54
CA GLY A 266 -27.90 -11.25 -6.86
C GLY A 266 -27.78 -11.98 -8.19
N GLY A 267 -26.81 -11.64 -9.06
CA GLY A 267 -26.57 -12.39 -10.31
C GLY A 267 -25.58 -13.56 -10.19
N GLY A 268 -24.97 -13.74 -9.01
CA GLY A 268 -24.04 -14.84 -8.75
C GLY A 268 -22.75 -14.76 -9.58
N ILE A 269 -22.09 -15.90 -9.75
CA ILE A 269 -20.80 -16.02 -10.44
C ILE A 269 -20.88 -15.71 -11.95
N LEU A 270 -22.06 -15.90 -12.55
CA LEU A 270 -22.27 -15.73 -14.00
C LEU A 270 -22.96 -14.41 -14.36
N ASP A 271 -23.03 -13.46 -13.41
CA ASP A 271 -23.61 -12.15 -13.69
C ASP A 271 -22.83 -11.48 -14.83
N GLU A 272 -23.52 -11.02 -15.87
CA GLU A 272 -22.92 -10.36 -17.04
C GLU A 272 -22.13 -9.11 -16.64
N ARG A 273 -22.50 -8.47 -15.52
CA ARG A 273 -21.78 -7.30 -14.97
C ARG A 273 -20.38 -7.65 -14.48
N ASN A 274 -20.08 -8.92 -14.22
CA ASN A 274 -18.78 -9.36 -13.73
C ASN A 274 -17.74 -9.47 -14.86
N ASP A 275 -18.16 -9.44 -16.13
CA ASP A 275 -17.27 -9.66 -17.28
C ASP A 275 -16.31 -8.49 -17.47
N ARG A 276 -15.01 -8.75 -17.33
CA ARG A 276 -13.92 -7.79 -17.63
C ARG A 276 -13.71 -7.54 -19.13
N GLY A 277 -14.53 -8.13 -20.00
CA GLY A 277 -14.45 -7.96 -21.45
C GLY A 277 -13.26 -8.68 -22.12
N LEU A 278 -12.61 -9.62 -21.41
CA LEU A 278 -11.51 -10.41 -21.99
C LEU A 278 -12.02 -11.26 -23.16
N SER A 279 -11.55 -10.96 -24.37
CA SER A 279 -11.85 -11.72 -25.60
C SER A 279 -11.06 -13.03 -25.69
N THR A 280 -9.91 -13.11 -25.01
CA THR A 280 -9.07 -14.29 -24.89
C THR A 280 -8.68 -14.51 -23.44
N LEU A 281 -8.77 -15.75 -22.96
CA LEU A 281 -8.34 -16.12 -21.61
C LEU A 281 -6.80 -16.16 -21.54
N PRO A 282 -6.21 -15.65 -20.44
CA PRO A 282 -4.76 -15.67 -20.30
C PRO A 282 -4.21 -17.09 -20.12
N GLU A 283 -3.07 -17.34 -20.79
CA GLU A 283 -2.51 -18.68 -20.99
C GLU A 283 -2.08 -19.36 -19.69
N SER A 284 -1.52 -18.60 -18.75
CA SER A 284 -1.06 -19.10 -17.45
C SER A 284 -2.21 -19.63 -16.60
N GLU A 285 -3.31 -18.87 -16.49
CA GLU A 285 -4.51 -19.27 -15.77
C GLU A 285 -5.16 -20.50 -16.39
N VAL A 286 -5.29 -20.54 -17.72
CA VAL A 286 -5.86 -21.71 -18.44
C VAL A 286 -5.00 -22.95 -18.24
N ASN A 287 -3.68 -22.83 -18.32
CA ASN A 287 -2.76 -23.94 -18.08
C ASN A 287 -2.85 -24.45 -16.64
N PHE A 288 -2.94 -23.55 -15.66
CA PHE A 288 -3.12 -23.92 -14.27
C PHE A 288 -4.47 -24.59 -14.03
N LEU A 289 -5.56 -24.04 -14.57
CA LEU A 289 -6.90 -24.60 -14.46
C LEU A 289 -6.97 -26.01 -15.06
N THR A 290 -6.34 -26.22 -16.22
CA THR A 290 -6.25 -27.53 -16.88
C THR A 290 -5.57 -28.56 -15.98
N LYS A 291 -4.50 -28.16 -15.26
CA LYS A 291 -3.82 -29.04 -14.28
C LYS A 291 -4.73 -29.39 -13.09
N LEU A 292 -5.50 -28.42 -12.58
CA LEU A 292 -6.42 -28.66 -11.46
C LEU A 292 -7.53 -29.64 -11.87
N VAL A 293 -8.16 -29.41 -13.03
CA VAL A 293 -9.28 -30.25 -13.52
C VAL A 293 -8.84 -31.69 -13.84
N ALA A 294 -7.57 -31.90 -14.22
CA ALA A 294 -7.01 -33.23 -14.46
C ALA A 294 -6.88 -34.09 -13.18
N LEU A 295 -6.92 -33.47 -12.01
CA LEU A 295 -6.82 -34.14 -10.71
C LEU A 295 -8.21 -34.31 -10.08
N LYS A 296 -8.33 -35.19 -9.09
CA LYS A 296 -9.57 -35.30 -8.31
C LYS A 296 -9.62 -34.20 -7.25
N PRO A 297 -10.78 -33.56 -6.98
CA PRO A 297 -10.93 -32.62 -5.88
C PRO A 297 -10.45 -33.23 -4.56
N GLY A 298 -9.62 -32.49 -3.81
CA GLY A 298 -9.05 -32.97 -2.56
C GLY A 298 -7.86 -32.14 -2.09
N ASN A 299 -7.12 -32.68 -1.11
CA ASN A 299 -6.03 -31.97 -0.43
C ASN A 299 -4.90 -31.55 -1.38
N VAL A 300 -4.58 -32.39 -2.37
CA VAL A 300 -3.54 -32.09 -3.37
C VAL A 300 -3.89 -30.85 -4.18
N VAL A 301 -5.13 -30.80 -4.70
CA VAL A 301 -5.62 -29.64 -5.48
C VAL A 301 -5.72 -28.40 -4.59
N GLN A 302 -6.16 -28.55 -3.34
CA GLN A 302 -6.21 -27.47 -2.36
C GLN A 302 -4.81 -26.89 -2.07
N GLU A 303 -3.79 -27.74 -1.91
CA GLU A 303 -2.41 -27.33 -1.67
C GLU A 303 -1.82 -26.62 -2.89
N MET A 304 -2.09 -27.12 -4.10
CA MET A 304 -1.70 -26.45 -5.35
C MET A 304 -2.31 -25.04 -5.45
N ILE A 305 -3.61 -24.89 -5.16
CA ILE A 305 -4.26 -23.57 -5.15
C ILE A 305 -3.60 -22.69 -4.08
N ARG A 306 -3.39 -23.21 -2.87
CA ARG A 306 -2.77 -22.45 -1.76
C ARG A 306 -1.38 -21.95 -2.11
N ASN A 307 -0.54 -22.79 -2.70
CA ASN A 307 0.81 -22.40 -3.11
C ASN A 307 0.75 -21.23 -4.10
N VAL A 308 -0.06 -21.35 -5.15
CA VAL A 308 -0.18 -20.29 -6.17
C VAL A 308 -0.74 -18.99 -5.58
N MET A 309 -1.77 -19.05 -4.73
CA MET A 309 -2.31 -17.84 -4.08
C MET A 309 -1.27 -17.15 -3.17
N LEU A 310 -0.41 -17.93 -2.50
CA LEU A 310 0.73 -17.42 -1.71
C LEU A 310 1.92 -16.98 -2.58
N GLY A 311 1.91 -17.26 -3.88
CA GLY A 311 2.97 -16.89 -4.81
C GLY A 311 4.05 -17.92 -5.04
N LYS A 312 3.84 -19.13 -4.52
CA LYS A 312 4.71 -20.27 -4.76
C LYS A 312 4.19 -21.01 -5.98
N ASP A 313 5.08 -21.45 -6.86
CA ASP A 313 4.72 -22.25 -8.03
C ASP A 313 3.77 -21.54 -9.03
N GLU A 314 3.70 -20.21 -9.00
CA GLU A 314 2.80 -19.42 -9.87
C GLU A 314 3.30 -19.28 -11.32
N GLY A 315 4.48 -19.85 -11.62
CA GLY A 315 5.11 -19.84 -12.94
C GLY A 315 6.11 -18.69 -13.16
N ALA A 316 6.30 -17.78 -12.19
CA ALA A 316 7.31 -16.73 -12.23
C ALA A 316 8.72 -17.21 -11.85
N ASP A 317 8.84 -18.27 -11.04
CA ASP A 317 10.09 -18.70 -10.39
C ASP A 317 11.12 -19.36 -11.33
N ASN A 318 10.83 -19.51 -12.62
CA ASN A 318 11.72 -20.18 -13.57
C ASN A 318 12.68 -19.23 -14.31
N SER A 319 12.97 -18.05 -13.77
CA SER A 319 13.98 -17.16 -14.38
C SER A 319 14.99 -16.63 -13.37
N GLY A 320 16.09 -17.39 -13.24
CA GLY A 320 17.32 -16.92 -12.59
C GLY A 320 18.20 -18.07 -12.12
N ASP A 321 18.88 -18.75 -13.05
CA ASP A 321 20.21 -19.38 -12.88
C ASP A 321 20.52 -20.30 -14.07
N ASN A 322 20.60 -19.73 -15.27
CA ASN A 322 21.23 -20.40 -16.42
C ASN A 322 21.88 -19.37 -17.34
N GLU A 323 22.84 -18.65 -16.81
CA GLU A 323 23.98 -18.15 -17.60
C GLU A 323 25.28 -18.49 -16.85
N GLU A 324 25.73 -19.73 -16.97
CA GLU A 324 27.14 -20.01 -17.27
C GLU A 324 27.29 -21.46 -17.73
N GLY A 325 27.87 -21.63 -18.90
CA GLY A 325 28.05 -22.94 -19.50
C GLY A 325 29.02 -23.79 -18.71
N THR A 326 28.66 -25.04 -18.44
CA THR A 326 29.62 -26.15 -18.46
C THR A 326 28.91 -27.42 -18.90
N ALA A 327 29.52 -28.10 -19.85
CA ALA A 327 29.05 -29.34 -20.43
C ALA A 327 28.95 -30.47 -19.40
N GLY A 328 27.91 -31.30 -19.54
CA GLY A 328 27.87 -32.67 -19.02
C GLY A 328 27.24 -32.83 -17.63
N GLY A 329 25.96 -33.20 -17.59
CA GLY A 329 25.31 -33.60 -16.35
C GLY A 329 23.84 -33.92 -16.53
N ARG A 330 23.54 -35.23 -16.61
CA ARG A 330 22.24 -35.91 -16.44
C ARG A 330 21.00 -35.00 -16.26
N ARG A 331 20.20 -34.92 -17.32
CA ARG A 331 18.81 -34.44 -17.27
C ARG A 331 17.99 -35.41 -16.41
N ASP A 332 17.71 -35.04 -15.17
CA ASP A 332 16.54 -35.57 -14.47
C ASP A 332 15.30 -34.89 -15.04
N SER A 333 14.75 -35.53 -16.07
CA SER A 333 13.49 -35.18 -16.69
C SER A 333 12.33 -35.43 -15.73
N ARG A 334 11.95 -34.41 -14.96
CA ARG A 334 10.60 -34.26 -14.37
C ARG A 334 10.08 -32.87 -14.66
N GLY A 335 9.53 -32.71 -15.85
CA GLY A 335 8.85 -31.50 -16.30
C GLY A 335 8.53 -31.65 -17.78
N ILE A 336 7.33 -32.11 -18.09
CA ILE A 336 6.80 -32.02 -19.45
C ILE A 336 6.77 -30.53 -19.76
N GLY A 337 7.63 -30.10 -20.71
CA GLY A 337 7.79 -28.71 -21.10
C GLY A 337 6.44 -28.09 -21.42
N GLY A 338 6.14 -26.97 -20.75
CA GLY A 338 5.08 -26.08 -21.18
C GLY A 338 5.32 -25.71 -22.64
N ARG A 339 4.25 -25.68 -23.43
CA ARG A 339 4.29 -25.12 -24.78
C ARG A 339 4.93 -23.73 -24.71
N GLU A 340 5.87 -23.46 -25.61
CA GLU A 340 6.40 -22.10 -25.79
C GLU A 340 5.24 -21.15 -26.07
N SER A 341 5.19 -20.03 -25.34
CA SER A 341 4.16 -19.02 -25.54
C SER A 341 4.13 -18.57 -26.99
N VAL A 342 2.97 -18.70 -27.62
CA VAL A 342 2.74 -18.40 -29.04
C VAL A 342 3.04 -16.93 -29.38
N SER A 343 3.10 -16.04 -28.38
CA SER A 343 3.36 -14.60 -28.54
C SER A 343 4.82 -14.17 -28.29
N GLY A 344 5.71 -15.07 -27.87
CA GLY A 344 7.11 -14.73 -27.53
C GLY A 344 7.30 -13.83 -26.30
N ARG A 345 6.22 -13.37 -25.65
CA ARG A 345 6.27 -12.70 -24.34
C ARG A 345 6.10 -13.73 -23.23
N LYS A 346 6.92 -13.64 -22.18
CA LYS A 346 6.74 -14.48 -20.98
C LYS A 346 5.31 -14.23 -20.42
N PRO A 347 4.51 -15.29 -20.20
CA PRO A 347 3.19 -15.14 -19.63
C PRO A 347 3.32 -14.61 -18.20
N LEU A 348 2.39 -13.75 -17.80
CA LEU A 348 2.31 -13.31 -16.40
C LEU A 348 2.02 -14.53 -15.51
N PRO A 349 2.59 -14.58 -14.30
CA PRO A 349 2.25 -15.64 -13.34
C PRO A 349 0.76 -15.63 -13.01
N VAL A 350 0.26 -16.78 -12.57
CA VAL A 350 -1.15 -16.92 -12.20
C VAL A 350 -1.47 -16.02 -11.02
N ARG A 351 -2.47 -15.13 -11.17
CA ARG A 351 -2.89 -14.21 -10.10
C ARG A 351 -4.29 -14.52 -9.58
N PRO A 352 -4.59 -14.32 -8.27
CA PRO A 352 -5.88 -14.69 -7.68
C PRO A 352 -7.11 -14.10 -8.36
N GLY A 353 -7.10 -12.81 -8.66
CA GLY A 353 -8.18 -12.08 -9.29
C GLY A 353 -8.43 -12.52 -10.73
N MET A 354 -7.37 -12.59 -11.54
CA MET A 354 -7.41 -13.11 -12.91
C MET A 354 -7.79 -14.60 -12.99
N PHE A 355 -7.34 -15.40 -12.02
CA PHE A 355 -7.65 -16.82 -11.94
C PHE A 355 -9.14 -17.05 -11.67
N LEU A 356 -9.73 -16.34 -10.70
CA LEU A 356 -11.17 -16.44 -10.43
C LEU A 356 -12.02 -15.93 -11.61
N GLU A 357 -11.57 -14.89 -12.31
CA GLU A 357 -12.20 -14.43 -13.55
C GLU A 357 -12.17 -15.53 -14.62
N THR A 358 -11.02 -16.17 -14.82
CA THR A 358 -10.85 -17.26 -15.79
C THR A 358 -11.76 -18.45 -15.45
N VAL A 359 -11.83 -18.84 -14.17
CA VAL A 359 -12.72 -19.91 -13.70
C VAL A 359 -14.19 -19.56 -13.99
N SER A 360 -14.60 -18.32 -13.70
CA SER A 360 -15.97 -17.84 -13.92
C SER A 360 -16.35 -17.82 -15.40
N LYS A 361 -15.44 -17.37 -16.27
CA LYS A 361 -15.66 -17.39 -17.74
C LYS A 361 -15.77 -18.80 -18.30
N VAL A 362 -14.92 -19.73 -17.85
CA VAL A 362 -14.99 -21.13 -18.27
C VAL A 362 -16.29 -21.78 -17.79
N LEU A 363 -16.71 -21.51 -16.55
CA LEU A 363 -18.00 -21.94 -16.03
C LEU A 363 -19.17 -21.39 -16.87
N GLY A 364 -19.15 -20.09 -17.20
CA GLY A 364 -20.17 -19.48 -18.06
C GLY A 364 -20.24 -20.12 -19.45
N GLY A 365 -19.08 -20.43 -20.05
CA GLY A 365 -19.02 -21.16 -21.32
C GLY A 365 -19.58 -22.58 -21.23
N ILE A 366 -19.28 -23.31 -20.14
CA ILE A 366 -19.82 -24.67 -19.90
C ILE A 366 -21.34 -24.63 -19.71
N TYR A 367 -21.86 -23.64 -18.97
CA TYR A 367 -23.30 -23.50 -18.73
C TYR A 367 -24.08 -23.00 -19.95
N ALA A 368 -23.46 -22.19 -20.80
CA ALA A 368 -24.02 -21.81 -22.10
C ALA A 368 -24.00 -22.98 -23.10
N GLY A 369 -23.01 -23.87 -22.98
CA GLY A 369 -22.94 -25.14 -23.68
C GLY A 369 -23.91 -26.18 -23.09
N SER A 370 -24.33 -27.16 -23.88
CA SER A 370 -25.19 -28.26 -23.39
C SER A 370 -24.44 -29.32 -22.59
N GLU A 371 -23.18 -29.08 -22.23
CA GLU A 371 -22.29 -30.03 -21.53
C GLU A 371 -22.25 -29.75 -20.02
N SER A 372 -23.41 -29.82 -19.35
CA SER A 372 -23.42 -29.86 -17.88
C SER A 372 -22.87 -31.21 -17.40
N GLY A 373 -21.68 -31.21 -16.78
CA GLY A 373 -21.00 -32.43 -16.31
C GLY A 373 -20.20 -32.26 -15.02
N VAL A 374 -19.51 -33.33 -14.59
CA VAL A 374 -18.60 -33.40 -13.42
C VAL A 374 -17.56 -32.25 -13.42
N THR A 375 -17.20 -31.76 -14.60
CA THR A 375 -16.27 -30.64 -14.80
C THR A 375 -16.81 -29.32 -14.25
N ALA A 376 -18.10 -29.02 -14.38
CA ALA A 376 -18.70 -27.79 -13.85
C ALA A 376 -18.68 -27.79 -12.31
N GLN A 377 -19.09 -28.90 -11.68
CA GLN A 377 -19.05 -29.06 -10.22
C GLN A 377 -17.62 -28.96 -9.67
N HIS A 378 -16.63 -29.51 -10.40
CA HIS A 378 -15.23 -29.37 -10.02
C HIS A 378 -14.80 -27.89 -10.08
N LEU A 379 -15.14 -27.16 -11.14
CA LEU A 379 -14.80 -25.73 -11.25
C LEU A 379 -15.47 -24.86 -10.18
N GLU A 380 -16.73 -25.15 -9.84
CA GLU A 380 -17.40 -24.50 -8.70
C GLU A 380 -16.68 -24.77 -7.37
N TRP A 381 -16.23 -26.02 -7.16
CA TRP A 381 -15.43 -26.39 -6.00
C TRP A 381 -14.08 -25.64 -5.98
N VAL A 382 -13.39 -25.53 -7.13
CA VAL A 382 -12.14 -24.76 -7.25
C VAL A 382 -12.38 -23.30 -6.91
N HIS A 383 -13.44 -22.70 -7.44
CA HIS A 383 -13.81 -21.30 -7.16
C HIS A 383 -14.04 -21.08 -5.66
N GLN A 384 -14.93 -21.88 -5.03
CA GLN A 384 -15.22 -21.78 -3.60
C GLN A 384 -13.99 -22.03 -2.74
N LYS A 385 -13.16 -23.01 -3.10
CA LYS A 385 -11.98 -23.34 -2.30
C LYS A 385 -10.90 -22.26 -2.39
N THR A 386 -10.77 -21.62 -3.55
CA THR A 386 -9.89 -20.47 -3.74
C THR A 386 -10.31 -19.31 -2.83
N LEU A 387 -11.60 -18.96 -2.78
CA LEU A 387 -12.10 -17.92 -1.86
C LEU A 387 -11.80 -18.24 -0.40
N HIS A 388 -11.98 -19.50 0.02
CA HIS A 388 -11.67 -19.91 1.38
C HIS A 388 -10.18 -19.78 1.71
N ILE A 389 -9.30 -20.15 0.79
CA ILE A 389 -7.85 -19.97 0.95
C ILE A 389 -7.49 -18.48 1.02
N LEU A 390 -8.13 -17.63 0.20
CA LEU A 390 -7.89 -16.19 0.23
C LEU A 390 -8.34 -15.58 1.56
N GLU A 391 -9.42 -16.07 2.18
CA GLU A 391 -9.83 -15.67 3.54
C GLU A 391 -8.73 -15.99 4.57
N GLU A 392 -8.11 -17.18 4.50
CA GLU A 392 -7.00 -17.57 5.37
C GLU A 392 -5.74 -16.70 5.16
N ILE A 393 -5.51 -16.20 3.94
CA ILE A 393 -4.35 -15.35 3.61
C ILE A 393 -4.59 -13.90 4.03
N ALA A 394 -5.82 -13.42 3.92
CA ALA A 394 -6.18 -12.03 4.12
C ALA A 394 -6.06 -11.57 5.57
N PHE A 395 -6.38 -12.43 6.55
CA PHE A 395 -6.57 -12.04 7.95
C PHE A 395 -5.93 -12.97 8.97
#